data_AF-A0A968JJB6-F1
#
_entry.id   AF-A0A968JJB6-F1
#
_cell.length_a   1.000
_cell.length_b   1.000
_cell.length_c   1.000
_cell.angle_alpha   90.00
_cell.angle_beta   90.00
_cell.angle_gamma   90.00
#
_symmetry.space_group_name_H-M   'P 1'
#
loop_
_entity.id
_entity.type
_entity.pdbx_description
1 polymer ?
#
loop_
_entity_poly.entity_id
_entity_poly.type
_entity_poly.pdbx_seq_one_letter_code
_entity_poly.pdbx_strand_id
1 'polypeptide(L)' 'MFTKFQNLNCPMDITVQELKQKLDNKENFVFLDVREPHEYAEFNIGAQLLPLGDVPMRIEEFEAHKRTKL' A
#
# COMPACT_ATOMS: atom_id res chain seq x y z
N MET A 1 0.73 19.54 -25.42
CA MET A 1 1.63 19.95 -24.31
C MET A 1 1.02 19.39 -23.04
N PHE A 2 1.14 18.07 -22.83
CA PHE A 2 0.65 17.44 -21.61
C PHE A 2 1.78 17.52 -20.60
N THR A 3 1.59 18.37 -19.60
CA THR A 3 2.53 18.54 -18.49
C THR A 3 2.73 17.19 -17.82
N LYS A 4 3.95 16.69 -17.96
CA LYS A 4 4.51 15.60 -17.16
C LYS A 4 4.40 16.05 -15.70
N PHE A 5 3.40 15.55 -14.98
CA PHE A 5 3.37 15.58 -13.51
C PHE A 5 4.54 14.71 -13.04
N GLN A 6 5.76 15.21 -13.18
CA GLN A 6 6.94 14.53 -12.66
C GLN A 6 6.99 14.80 -11.16
N ASN A 7 6.65 13.75 -10.41
CA ASN A 7 7.38 13.29 -9.25
C ASN A 7 7.72 14.35 -8.21
N LEU A 8 6.74 14.63 -7.33
CA LEU A 8 7.06 14.77 -5.92
C LEU A 8 7.37 13.35 -5.41
N ASN A 9 8.61 12.89 -5.61
CA ASN A 9 9.06 11.60 -5.12
C ASN A 9 9.33 11.74 -3.62
N CYS A 10 8.33 11.45 -2.77
CA CYS A 10 8.65 11.04 -1.41
C CYS A 10 9.52 9.78 -1.54
N PRO A 11 10.66 9.67 -0.85
CA PRO A 11 11.54 8.51 -0.97
C PRO A 11 10.88 7.17 -0.56
N MET A 12 9.65 7.20 -0.02
CA MET A 12 8.85 6.02 0.32
C MET A 12 7.67 5.77 -0.64
N ASP A 13 7.36 6.66 -1.58
CA ASP A 13 6.27 6.45 -2.53
C ASP A 13 6.73 5.60 -3.72
N ILE A 14 5.78 4.89 -4.33
CA ILE A 14 5.98 4.09 -5.55
C ILE A 14 4.93 4.45 -6.58
N THR A 15 5.27 4.23 -7.85
CA THR A 15 4.34 4.37 -8.98
C THR A 15 3.44 3.15 -9.11
N VAL A 16 2.31 3.32 -9.83
CA VAL A 16 1.37 2.22 -10.14
C VAL A 16 2.06 1.11 -10.95
N GLN A 17 2.99 1.49 -11.83
CA GLN A 17 3.77 0.56 -12.64
C GLN A 17 4.70 -0.29 -11.78
N GLU A 18 5.37 0.32 -10.80
CA GLU A 18 6.22 -0.40 -9.85
C GLU A 18 5.40 -1.34 -8.96
N LEU A 19 4.25 -0.87 -8.46
CA LEU A 19 3.33 -1.74 -7.71
C LEU A 19 2.89 -2.95 -8.54
N LYS A 20 2.53 -2.74 -9.83
CA LYS A 20 2.14 -3.83 -10.73
C LYS A 20 3.27 -4.85 -10.91
N GLN A 21 4.51 -4.40 -11.09
CA GLN A 21 5.67 -5.27 -11.20
C GLN A 21 5.87 -6.11 -9.93
N LYS A 22 5.73 -5.50 -8.74
CA LYS A 22 5.84 -6.21 -7.45
C LYS A 22 4.81 -7.32 -7.31
N LEU A 23 3.56 -7.03 -7.70
CA LEU A 23 2.47 -8.01 -7.70
C LEU A 23 2.73 -9.15 -8.69
N ASP A 24 3.18 -8.83 -9.90
CA ASP A 24 3.48 -9.83 -10.94
C ASP A 24 4.66 -10.72 -10.59
N ASN A 25 5.67 -10.14 -9.93
CA ASN A 25 6.84 -10.86 -9.42
C ASN A 25 6.53 -11.70 -8.16
N LYS A 26 5.32 -11.60 -7.60
CA LYS A 26 4.93 -12.24 -6.34
C LYS A 26 5.92 -11.92 -5.21
N GLU A 27 6.38 -10.68 -5.16
CA GLU A 27 7.26 -10.23 -4.08
C GLU A 27 6.54 -10.40 -2.73
N ASN A 28 7.30 -10.77 -1.70
CA ASN A 28 6.74 -10.91 -0.35
C ASN A 28 6.72 -9.53 0.35
N PHE A 29 5.56 -8.87 0.30
CA PHE A 29 5.33 -7.61 1.00
C PHE A 29 3.89 -7.52 1.51
N VAL A 30 3.68 -6.73 2.56
CA VAL A 30 2.35 -6.43 3.06
C VAL A 30 1.71 -5.37 2.16
N PHE A 31 0.57 -5.69 1.57
CA PHE A 31 -0.18 -4.78 0.72
C PHE A 31 -1.49 -4.39 1.41
N LEU A 32 -1.58 -3.13 1.87
CA LEU A 32 -2.71 -2.65 2.67
C LEU A 32 -3.54 -1.62 1.92
N ASP A 33 -4.85 -1.69 2.13
CA ASP A 33 -5.81 -0.68 1.72
C ASP A 33 -6.36 0.03 2.96
N VAL A 34 -6.13 1.33 3.08
CA VAL A 34 -6.51 2.13 4.25
C VAL A 34 -7.80 2.93 4.08
N ARG A 35 -8.51 2.69 2.97
CA ARG A 35 -9.79 3.33 2.65
C ARG A 35 -10.92 2.81 3.54
N GLU A 36 -12.09 3.41 3.36
CA GLU A 36 -13.29 2.96 4.06
C GLU A 36 -13.79 1.60 3.52
N PRO A 37 -14.45 0.78 4.36
CA PRO A 37 -14.91 -0.55 3.95
C PRO A 37 -15.84 -0.57 2.72
N HIS A 38 -16.63 0.49 2.54
CA HIS A 38 -17.53 0.60 1.39
C HIS A 38 -16.76 0.81 0.07
N GLU A 39 -15.70 1.64 0.06
CA GLU A 39 -14.84 1.84 -1.11
C GLU A 39 -14.07 0.56 -1.49
N TYR A 40 -13.62 -0.19 -0.48
CA TYR A 40 -12.95 -1.48 -0.67
C TYR A 40 -13.90 -2.55 -1.22
N ALA A 41 -15.15 -2.56 -0.75
CA ALA A 41 -16.19 -3.49 -1.21
C ALA A 41 -16.63 -3.23 -2.65
N GLU A 42 -16.63 -1.96 -3.09
CA GLU A 42 -16.88 -1.61 -4.48
C GLU A 42 -15.76 -2.08 -5.41
N PHE A 43 -14.51 -1.86 -5.05
CA PHE A 43 -13.36 -2.31 -5.83
C PHE A 43 -12.06 -2.40 -5.01
N ASN A 44 -11.33 -3.50 -5.18
CA ASN A 44 -9.98 -3.68 -4.66
C ASN A 44 -9.14 -4.55 -5.60
N ILE A 45 -7.82 -4.49 -5.45
CA ILE A 45 -6.84 -5.20 -6.28
C ILE A 45 -6.07 -6.27 -5.49
N GLY A 46 -6.71 -6.86 -4.48
CA GLY A 46 -6.11 -7.92 -3.66
C GLY A 46 -5.22 -7.41 -2.50
N ALA A 47 -5.37 -6.14 -2.12
CA ALA A 47 -4.81 -5.63 -0.87
C ALA A 47 -5.64 -6.11 0.34
N GLN A 48 -5.03 -6.18 1.53
CA GLN A 48 -5.75 -6.41 2.77
C GLN A 48 -6.33 -5.08 3.29
N LEU A 49 -7.63 -5.07 3.60
CA LEU A 49 -8.29 -3.90 4.18
C LEU A 49 -7.85 -3.67 5.64
N LEU A 50 -7.34 -2.48 5.93
CA LEU A 50 -7.06 -1.96 7.26
C LEU A 50 -7.45 -0.48 7.29
N PRO A 51 -8.71 -0.13 7.58
CA PRO A 51 -9.20 1.24 7.53
C PRO A 51 -8.34 2.15 8.38
N LEU A 52 -8.09 3.39 7.93
CA LEU A 52 -7.17 4.31 8.60
C LEU A 52 -7.49 4.52 10.10
N GLY A 53 -8.78 4.52 10.46
CA GLY A 53 -9.22 4.62 11.86
C GLY A 53 -8.82 3.45 12.75
N ASP A 54 -8.65 2.25 12.17
CA ASP A 54 -8.29 1.03 12.90
C ASP A 54 -6.78 0.82 12.99
N VAL A 55 -5.98 1.52 12.17
CA VAL A 55 -4.52 1.37 12.10
C VAL A 55 -3.86 1.44 13.49
N PRO A 56 -4.14 2.43 14.35
CA PRO A 56 -3.46 2.52 15.65
C PRO A 56 -3.66 1.30 16.55
N MET A 57 -4.80 0.62 16.44
CA MET A 57 -5.14 -0.54 17.28
C MET A 57 -4.66 -1.87 16.68
N ARG A 58 -4.50 -1.91 15.35
CA ARG A 58 -4.25 -3.17 14.61
C ARG A 58 -2.89 -3.22 13.94
N ILE A 59 -2.09 -2.15 14.02
CA ILE A 59 -0.74 -2.13 13.46
C ILE A 59 0.15 -3.24 14.07
N GLU A 60 -0.14 -3.65 15.30
CA GLU A 60 0.57 -4.72 16.00
C GLU A 60 0.46 -6.08 15.28
N GLU A 61 -0.61 -6.31 14.52
CA GLU A 61 -0.81 -7.51 13.68
C GLU A 61 0.30 -7.66 12.62
N PHE A 62 0.96 -6.55 12.27
CA PHE A 62 1.98 -6.48 11.22
C PHE A 62 3.41 -6.38 11.77
N GLU A 63 3.62 -6.50 13.08
CA GLU A 63 4.96 -6.40 13.70
C GLU A 63 5.94 -7.44 13.16
N ALA A 64 5.49 -8.63 12.78
CA ALA A 64 6.34 -9.66 12.16
C ALA A 64 6.91 -9.23 10.79
N HIS A 65 6.28 -8.25 10.14
CA HIS A 65 6.68 -7.71 8.84
C HIS A 65 7.40 -6.36 8.96
N LYS A 66 7.60 -5.85 10.18
CA LYS A 66 8.49 -4.71 10.39
C LYS A 66 9.89 -5.13 9.98
N ARG A 67 10.42 -4.46 8.95
CA ARG A 67 11.85 -4.52 8.68
C ARG A 67 12.54 -3.71 9.78
N THR A 68 12.90 -4.37 10.88
CA THR A 68 13.73 -3.77 11.92
C THR A 68 15.00 -3.24 11.26
N LYS A 69 15.08 -1.92 11.09
CA LYS A 69 16.37 -1.26 10.89
C LYS A 69 17.07 -1.32 12.24
N LEU A 70 17.94 -2.32 12.42
CA LEU A 70 19.10 -2.17 13.30
C LEU A 70 20.06 -1.17 12.65
#